data_AF-A0A975ELM7-F1
#
_entry.id   AF-A0A975ELM7-F1
#
_cell.length_a   1.000
_cell.length_b   1.000
_cell.length_c   1.000
_cell.angle_alpha   90.00
_cell.angle_beta   90.00
_cell.angle_gamma   90.00
#
_symmetry.space_group_name_H-M   'P 1'
#
loop_
_entity.id
_entity.type
_entity.pdbx_description
1 polymer ?
#
loop_
_entity_poly.entity_id
_entity_poly.type
_entity_poly.pdbx_seq_one_letter_code
_entity_poly.pdbx_strand_id
1 'polypeptide(L)'
;MKTPLLAIISLAAAIPSHADLPMIQEKPWLGTFLGYDSKSARFGISSKGNALIEPLKRDGTPIAVTNPVKVKFDIFETLPDGSTVRKMIADDAFTSDSPASIDPDKPVTIRGKATGDATFEITASEDRGAISLTGRITDKGTLTNPLRLAISIDLLPYKYSNQGDKDSQQKSFEKKAKRDEIRIELANREKLKFDFLDTMNLHEKTKDGFVSAEIRTEGYGGLRWNLTASPKSKLHFEDKGDRPVWNGFSISWSVNEGADPAAEKFTIEYK
;
A
#
# COMPACT_ATOMS: atom_id res chain seq x y z
N MET A 1 22.07 -66.53 -19.03
CA MET A 1 21.24 -65.51 -19.73
C MET A 1 21.00 -64.38 -18.74
N LYS A 2 21.42 -63.16 -19.08
CA LYS A 2 21.37 -61.98 -18.19
C LYS A 2 20.04 -61.25 -18.39
N THR A 3 19.30 -61.06 -17.30
CA THR A 3 18.12 -60.19 -17.19
C THR A 3 18.56 -58.73 -17.30
N PRO A 4 17.79 -57.84 -17.97
CA PRO A 4 17.82 -56.43 -17.65
C PRO A 4 16.50 -56.01 -16.99
N LEU A 5 16.68 -55.43 -15.81
CA LEU A 5 15.74 -54.69 -15.00
C LEU A 5 15.35 -53.41 -15.75
N LEU A 6 14.07 -53.22 -16.07
CA LEU A 6 13.57 -51.95 -16.60
C LEU A 6 12.99 -51.13 -15.44
N ALA A 7 13.78 -50.19 -14.92
CA ALA A 7 13.33 -49.20 -13.97
C ALA A 7 12.60 -48.08 -14.72
N ILE A 8 11.28 -48.01 -14.58
CA ILE A 8 10.48 -46.88 -15.07
C ILE A 8 10.64 -45.75 -14.04
N ILE A 9 11.38 -44.72 -14.41
CA ILE A 9 11.47 -43.47 -13.66
C ILE A 9 10.15 -42.73 -13.86
N SER A 10 9.30 -42.73 -12.82
CA SER A 10 8.14 -41.82 -12.76
C SER A 10 8.66 -40.39 -12.62
N LEU A 11 8.68 -39.65 -13.73
CA LEU A 11 8.85 -38.21 -13.72
C LEU A 11 7.54 -37.60 -13.19
N ALA A 12 7.44 -37.43 -11.88
CA ALA A 12 6.39 -36.60 -11.29
C ALA A 12 6.66 -35.15 -11.72
N ALA A 13 5.92 -34.68 -12.73
CA ALA A 13 5.82 -33.25 -12.99
C ALA A 13 5.17 -32.63 -11.76
N ALA A 14 5.98 -32.00 -10.90
CA ALA A 14 5.48 -31.12 -9.86
C ALA A 14 4.81 -29.95 -10.57
N ILE A 15 3.47 -30.00 -10.66
CA ILE A 15 2.68 -28.81 -10.95
C ILE A 15 3.05 -27.83 -9.84
N PRO A 16 3.54 -26.61 -10.14
CA PRO A 16 3.80 -25.63 -9.09
C PRO A 16 2.48 -25.41 -8.36
N SER A 17 2.44 -25.87 -7.11
CA SER A 17 1.39 -25.54 -6.17
C SER A 17 1.28 -24.02 -6.17
N HIS A 18 0.08 -23.50 -6.43
CA HIS A 18 -0.29 -22.15 -6.07
C HIS A 18 0.10 -21.98 -4.59
N ALA A 19 1.16 -21.23 -4.34
CA ALA A 19 1.83 -21.21 -3.05
C ALA A 19 1.49 -19.91 -2.37
N ASP A 20 0.66 -19.98 -1.32
CA ASP A 20 0.54 -18.90 -0.34
C ASP A 20 1.94 -18.55 0.19
N LEU A 21 2.18 -17.27 0.47
CA LEU A 21 3.41 -16.87 1.15
C LEU A 21 3.49 -17.58 2.52
N PRO A 22 4.70 -17.96 2.99
CA PRO A 22 4.85 -18.59 4.31
C PRO A 22 4.33 -17.65 5.41
N MET A 23 3.82 -18.23 6.50
CA MET A 23 3.15 -17.47 7.57
C MET A 23 3.94 -17.49 8.87
N ILE A 24 4.09 -16.32 9.49
CA ILE A 24 4.50 -16.16 10.88
C ILE A 24 3.42 -16.77 11.79
N GLN A 25 3.85 -17.56 12.78
CA GLN A 25 2.96 -18.28 13.71
C GLN A 25 2.84 -17.60 15.09
N GLU A 26 3.53 -16.48 15.28
CA GLU A 26 3.57 -15.74 16.54
C GLU A 26 2.58 -14.57 16.53
N LYS A 27 1.89 -14.32 17.67
CA LYS A 27 1.08 -13.10 17.85
C LYS A 27 2.00 -11.90 18.13
N PRO A 28 1.71 -10.69 17.60
CA PRO A 28 0.48 -10.29 16.89
C PRO A 28 0.49 -10.60 15.39
N TRP A 29 1.58 -11.16 14.85
CA TRP A 29 1.84 -11.34 13.43
C TRP A 29 1.24 -12.61 12.80
N LEU A 30 0.37 -13.32 13.52
CA LEU A 30 -0.19 -14.59 13.06
C LEU A 30 -0.86 -14.43 11.69
N GLY A 31 -0.37 -15.20 10.72
CA GLY A 31 -0.84 -15.18 9.33
C GLY A 31 -0.30 -14.04 8.46
N THR A 32 0.68 -13.31 8.98
CA THR A 32 1.51 -12.36 8.25
C THR A 32 2.70 -13.08 7.64
N PHE A 33 3.09 -12.72 6.42
CA PHE A 33 4.34 -13.16 5.81
C PHE A 33 5.52 -12.29 6.24
N LEU A 34 5.34 -10.98 6.18
CA LEU A 34 6.35 -9.98 6.51
C LEU A 34 5.79 -9.00 7.55
N GLY A 35 6.48 -8.84 8.67
CA GLY A 35 6.19 -7.80 9.66
C GLY A 35 7.37 -6.82 9.81
N TYR A 36 7.06 -5.53 9.96
CA TYR A 36 7.98 -4.53 10.48
C TYR A 36 7.38 -3.93 11.75
N ASP A 37 8.06 -4.04 12.89
CA ASP A 37 7.63 -3.55 14.19
C ASP A 37 8.40 -2.30 14.58
N SER A 38 7.69 -1.20 14.78
CA SER A 38 8.27 0.06 15.25
C SER A 38 7.52 0.58 16.46
N LYS A 39 8.13 1.53 17.18
CA LYS A 39 7.49 2.15 18.36
C LYS A 39 6.18 2.85 18.04
N SER A 40 6.00 3.30 16.80
CA SER A 40 4.89 4.13 16.38
C SER A 40 3.88 3.35 15.53
N ALA A 41 4.30 2.36 14.75
CA ALA A 41 3.38 1.54 13.95
C ALA A 41 3.91 0.12 13.71
N ARG A 42 2.98 -0.79 13.41
CA ARG A 42 3.26 -2.08 12.79
C ARG A 42 2.87 -2.06 11.33
N PHE A 43 3.75 -2.50 10.44
CA PHE A 43 3.41 -2.77 9.06
C PHE A 43 3.47 -4.27 8.81
N GLY A 44 2.44 -4.83 8.17
CA GLY A 44 2.39 -6.25 7.85
C GLY A 44 1.91 -6.50 6.44
N ILE A 45 2.49 -7.50 5.77
CA ILE A 45 1.96 -8.09 4.53
C ILE A 45 1.47 -9.50 4.85
N SER A 46 0.19 -9.78 4.66
CA SER A 46 -0.40 -11.10 4.91
C SER A 46 0.09 -12.15 3.92
N SER A 47 -0.17 -13.43 4.20
CA SER A 47 0.19 -14.49 3.26
C SER A 47 -0.51 -14.40 1.89
N LYS A 48 -1.59 -13.62 1.83
CA LYS A 48 -2.39 -13.33 0.62
C LYS A 48 -2.07 -11.96 0.00
N GLY A 49 -0.96 -11.34 0.40
CA GLY A 49 -0.54 -10.03 -0.11
C GLY A 49 -1.35 -8.83 0.38
N ASN A 50 -2.23 -9.00 1.39
CA ASN A 50 -2.92 -7.85 1.99
C ASN A 50 -1.95 -7.10 2.91
N ALA A 51 -1.67 -5.84 2.59
CA ALA A 51 -0.78 -5.01 3.40
C ALA A 51 -1.55 -4.02 4.28
N LEU A 52 -1.13 -3.89 5.53
CA LEU A 52 -1.76 -3.05 6.54
C LEU A 52 -0.71 -2.30 7.34
N ILE A 53 -1.04 -1.06 7.74
CA ILE A 53 -0.34 -0.31 8.77
C ILE A 53 -1.28 -0.16 9.97
N GLU A 54 -0.82 -0.59 11.14
CA GLU A 54 -1.48 -0.45 12.42
C GLU A 54 -0.75 0.60 13.26
N PRO A 55 -1.30 1.83 13.37
CA PRO A 55 -0.77 2.86 14.27
C PRO A 55 -0.83 2.42 15.74
N LEU A 56 0.25 2.63 16.47
CA LEU A 56 0.40 2.28 17.87
C LEU A 56 0.42 3.53 18.77
N LYS A 57 -0.14 3.38 19.96
CA LYS A 57 0.02 4.31 21.09
C LYS A 57 1.40 4.13 21.70
N ARG A 58 1.78 5.06 22.57
CA ARG A 58 3.04 4.98 23.35
C ARG A 58 3.20 3.72 24.19
N ASP A 59 2.09 3.07 24.59
CA ASP A 59 2.10 1.82 25.35
C ASP A 59 2.16 0.56 24.46
N GLY A 60 2.31 0.72 23.14
CA GLY A 60 2.37 -0.37 22.17
C GLY A 60 1.02 -0.97 21.78
N THR A 61 -0.10 -0.41 22.28
CA THR A 61 -1.45 -0.85 21.89
C THR A 61 -1.93 -0.12 20.63
N PRO A 62 -2.76 -0.73 19.77
CA PRO A 62 -3.28 -0.07 18.58
C PRO A 62 -4.13 1.17 18.91
N ILE A 63 -3.97 2.24 18.14
CA ILE A 63 -4.75 3.49 18.29
C ILE A 63 -6.22 3.25 17.89
N ALA A 64 -6.44 2.44 16.87
CA ALA A 64 -7.77 2.03 16.44
C ALA A 64 -7.77 0.56 16.01
N VAL A 65 -8.28 -0.32 16.86
CA VAL A 65 -8.42 -1.79 16.61
C VAL A 65 -9.27 -2.11 15.37
N THR A 66 -9.93 -1.13 14.77
CA THR A 66 -11.01 -1.31 13.79
C THR A 66 -10.80 -0.52 12.50
N ASN A 67 -9.67 0.18 12.35
CA ASN A 67 -9.39 0.90 11.11
C ASN A 67 -7.88 0.93 10.79
N PRO A 68 -7.26 -0.23 10.52
CA PRO A 68 -5.90 -0.24 10.01
C PRO A 68 -5.85 0.48 8.65
N VAL A 69 -4.75 1.18 8.40
CA VAL A 69 -4.49 1.84 7.12
C VAL A 69 -4.17 0.76 6.11
N LYS A 70 -4.95 0.66 5.04
CA LYS A 70 -4.76 -0.37 4.01
C LYS A 70 -3.72 0.10 3.02
N VAL A 71 -2.81 -0.79 2.67
CA VAL A 71 -1.87 -0.60 1.55
C VAL A 71 -2.28 -1.61 0.48
N LYS A 72 -2.58 -1.12 -0.72
CA LYS A 72 -3.02 -1.92 -1.88
C LYS A 72 -1.95 -1.94 -2.93
N PHE A 73 -1.81 -3.08 -3.59
CA PHE A 73 -1.01 -3.25 -4.78
C PHE A 73 -1.95 -3.44 -5.96
N ASP A 74 -1.75 -2.68 -7.03
CA ASP A 74 -2.64 -2.66 -8.18
C ASP A 74 -1.86 -2.64 -9.48
N ILE A 75 -2.39 -3.35 -10.47
CA ILE A 75 -1.91 -3.29 -11.86
C ILE A 75 -3.01 -2.65 -12.70
N PHE A 76 -2.64 -1.63 -13.46
CA PHE A 76 -3.53 -0.95 -14.40
C PHE A 76 -3.03 -1.15 -15.83
N GLU A 77 -3.95 -1.36 -16.76
CA GLU A 77 -3.69 -1.34 -18.21
C GLU A 77 -4.27 -0.05 -18.78
N THR A 78 -3.51 0.66 -19.62
CA THR A 78 -3.98 1.84 -20.35
C THR A 78 -4.43 1.44 -21.74
N LEU A 79 -5.72 1.55 -22.03
CA LEU A 79 -6.30 1.18 -23.33
C LEU A 79 -5.98 2.23 -24.42
N PRO A 80 -6.18 1.90 -25.71
CA PRO A 80 -5.90 2.83 -26.82
C PRO A 80 -6.69 4.15 -26.78
N ASP A 81 -7.83 4.18 -26.09
CA ASP A 81 -8.64 5.39 -25.88
C ASP A 81 -8.12 6.26 -24.71
N GLY A 82 -7.02 5.85 -24.07
CA GLY A 82 -6.41 6.52 -22.92
C GLY A 82 -7.07 6.20 -21.57
N SER A 83 -8.14 5.40 -21.55
CA SER A 83 -8.76 4.95 -20.30
C SER A 83 -7.89 3.91 -19.60
N THR A 84 -7.99 3.84 -18.27
CA THR A 84 -7.24 2.85 -17.47
C THR A 84 -8.17 1.82 -16.85
N VAL A 85 -7.84 0.54 -17.00
CA VAL A 85 -8.60 -0.58 -16.43
C VAL A 85 -7.73 -1.32 -15.41
N ARG A 86 -8.28 -1.57 -14.22
CA ARG A 86 -7.61 -2.37 -13.18
C ARG A 86 -7.58 -3.84 -13.59
N LYS A 87 -6.42 -4.48 -13.44
CA LYS A 87 -6.24 -5.92 -13.60
C LYS A 87 -6.30 -6.59 -12.23
N MET A 88 -7.14 -7.62 -12.13
CA MET A 88 -7.29 -8.35 -10.88
C MET A 88 -6.00 -9.12 -10.61
N ILE A 89 -5.54 -9.07 -9.36
CA ILE A 89 -4.48 -9.90 -8.82
C ILE A 89 -5.17 -11.06 -8.12
N ALA A 90 -4.77 -12.30 -8.41
CA ALA A 90 -5.40 -13.44 -7.75
C ALA A 90 -4.91 -13.55 -6.29
N ASP A 91 -5.80 -13.94 -5.38
CA ASP A 91 -5.54 -13.98 -3.93
C ASP A 91 -4.42 -14.97 -3.54
N ASP A 92 -4.17 -15.97 -4.38
CA ASP A 92 -3.16 -17.02 -4.25
C ASP A 92 -1.95 -16.81 -5.18
N ALA A 93 -1.81 -15.60 -5.75
CA ALA A 93 -0.76 -15.31 -6.73
C ALA A 93 0.56 -14.84 -6.12
N PHE A 94 0.65 -14.69 -4.79
CA PHE A 94 1.80 -14.11 -4.14
C PHE A 94 2.84 -15.15 -3.74
N THR A 95 4.07 -14.99 -4.20
CA THR A 95 5.20 -15.86 -3.86
C THR A 95 6.40 -15.05 -3.40
N SER A 96 7.32 -15.67 -2.66
CA SER A 96 8.59 -15.06 -2.28
C SER A 96 9.65 -16.14 -2.05
N ASP A 97 10.90 -15.81 -2.37
CA ASP A 97 12.05 -16.65 -2.01
C ASP A 97 12.53 -16.38 -0.57
N SER A 98 11.98 -15.35 0.09
CA SER A 98 12.31 -15.01 1.47
C SER A 98 11.50 -15.85 2.45
N PRO A 99 12.06 -16.24 3.60
CA PRO A 99 11.26 -16.82 4.68
C PRO A 99 10.30 -15.77 5.25
N ALA A 100 9.25 -16.23 5.92
CA ALA A 100 8.40 -15.35 6.72
C ALA A 100 9.19 -14.79 7.91
N SER A 101 9.12 -13.48 8.14
CA SER A 101 9.99 -12.83 9.14
C SER A 101 9.39 -11.54 9.70
N ILE A 102 9.73 -11.25 10.94
CA ILE A 102 9.55 -9.95 11.58
C ILE A 102 10.91 -9.24 11.54
N ASP A 103 10.92 -7.97 11.12
CA ASP A 103 12.10 -7.11 11.03
C ASP A 103 13.28 -7.74 10.28
N PRO A 104 13.12 -8.17 9.02
CA PRO A 104 14.23 -8.71 8.24
C PRO A 104 15.34 -7.67 8.04
N ASP A 105 16.59 -8.12 8.17
CA ASP A 105 17.80 -7.30 7.94
C ASP A 105 17.99 -6.86 6.48
N LYS A 106 17.20 -7.41 5.54
CA LYS A 106 17.30 -7.15 4.11
C LYS A 106 15.93 -6.86 3.51
N PRO A 107 15.85 -6.06 2.42
CA PRO A 107 14.61 -5.87 1.70
C PRO A 107 13.99 -7.21 1.26
N VAL A 108 12.69 -7.36 1.47
CA VAL A 108 11.93 -8.56 1.10
C VAL A 108 11.13 -8.29 -0.16
N THR A 109 11.25 -9.18 -1.13
CA THR A 109 10.52 -9.08 -2.40
C THR A 109 9.43 -10.14 -2.47
N ILE A 110 8.20 -9.70 -2.76
CA ILE A 110 7.08 -10.57 -3.11
C ILE A 110 6.81 -10.44 -4.61
N ARG A 111 6.44 -11.54 -5.24
CA ARG A 111 6.05 -11.60 -6.65
C ARG A 111 4.57 -11.88 -6.74
N GLY A 112 3.89 -11.26 -7.68
CA GLY A 112 2.46 -11.45 -7.92
C GLY A 112 2.15 -11.69 -9.39
N LYS A 113 0.95 -12.21 -9.64
CA LYS A 113 0.40 -12.43 -10.99
C LYS A 113 -0.97 -11.79 -11.09
N ALA A 114 -1.17 -11.00 -12.14
CA ALA A 114 -2.41 -10.32 -12.46
C ALA A 114 -3.09 -10.95 -13.69
N THR A 115 -4.33 -10.53 -13.94
CA THR A 115 -5.12 -10.91 -15.12
C THR A 115 -4.31 -10.77 -16.41
N GLY A 116 -4.43 -11.74 -17.31
CA GLY A 116 -3.64 -11.78 -18.55
C GLY A 116 -2.22 -12.34 -18.36
N ASP A 117 -1.97 -12.97 -17.22
CA ASP A 117 -0.68 -13.57 -16.83
C ASP A 117 0.47 -12.57 -16.65
N ALA A 118 0.16 -11.27 -16.54
CA ALA A 118 1.15 -10.25 -16.21
C ALA A 118 1.76 -10.52 -14.83
N THR A 119 3.08 -10.46 -14.72
CA THR A 119 3.81 -10.67 -13.46
C THR A 119 4.44 -9.38 -12.99
N PHE A 120 4.54 -9.23 -11.68
CA PHE A 120 5.11 -8.06 -11.04
C PHE A 120 5.83 -8.44 -9.75
N GLU A 121 6.69 -7.54 -9.29
CA GLU A 121 7.40 -7.65 -8.03
C GLU A 121 7.15 -6.40 -7.19
N ILE A 122 6.99 -6.58 -5.88
CA ILE A 122 6.96 -5.53 -4.86
C ILE A 122 8.08 -5.83 -3.88
N THR A 123 8.93 -4.84 -3.62
CA THR A 123 9.97 -4.93 -2.59
C THR A 123 9.62 -4.00 -1.44
N ALA A 124 9.62 -4.56 -0.22
CA ALA A 124 9.39 -3.84 1.01
C ALA A 124 10.65 -3.84 1.87
N SER A 125 10.98 -2.69 2.44
CA SER A 125 12.09 -2.48 3.38
C SER A 125 11.65 -1.51 4.48
N GLU A 126 12.37 -1.52 5.59
CA GLU A 126 12.21 -0.57 6.67
C GLU A 126 13.58 0.03 7.03
N ASP A 127 13.59 1.32 7.36
CA ASP A 127 14.73 1.97 8.00
C ASP A 127 14.22 3.00 9.02
N ARG A 128 14.49 2.76 10.32
CA ARG A 128 14.22 3.71 11.42
C ARG A 128 12.77 4.20 11.50
N GLY A 129 11.82 3.32 11.28
CA GLY A 129 10.37 3.54 11.28
C GLY A 129 9.80 3.96 9.92
N ALA A 130 10.64 4.12 8.89
CA ALA A 130 10.21 4.48 7.55
C ALA A 130 10.02 3.24 6.69
N ILE A 131 8.76 2.91 6.37
CA ILE A 131 8.42 1.84 5.44
C ILE A 131 8.67 2.32 4.03
N SER A 132 9.21 1.43 3.22
CA SER A 132 9.83 1.76 1.96
C SER A 132 9.44 0.71 0.94
N LEU A 133 8.55 1.10 0.03
CA LEU A 133 7.93 0.23 -0.98
C LEU A 133 8.40 0.64 -2.37
N THR A 134 8.75 -0.35 -3.18
CA THR A 134 9.00 -0.18 -4.61
C THR A 134 8.44 -1.38 -5.35
N GLY A 135 8.39 -1.31 -6.66
CA GLY A 135 7.96 -2.42 -7.48
C GLY A 135 8.24 -2.20 -8.95
N ARG A 136 8.00 -3.25 -9.72
CA ARG A 136 8.05 -3.22 -11.18
C ARG A 136 7.17 -4.30 -11.76
N ILE A 137 6.80 -4.10 -13.01
CA ILE A 137 6.21 -5.13 -13.86
C ILE A 137 7.37 -5.90 -14.47
N THR A 138 7.36 -7.22 -14.32
CA THR A 138 8.42 -8.10 -14.80
C THR A 138 8.09 -8.73 -16.15
N ASP A 139 6.80 -8.99 -16.41
CA ASP A 139 6.32 -9.54 -17.67
C ASP A 139 4.86 -9.11 -17.90
N LYS A 140 4.46 -8.83 -19.14
CA LYS A 140 3.07 -8.43 -19.46
C LYS A 140 2.12 -9.62 -19.64
N GLY A 141 2.66 -10.84 -19.70
CA GLY A 141 1.98 -12.04 -20.12
C GLY A 141 1.40 -11.87 -21.52
N THR A 142 0.09 -12.01 -21.60
CA THR A 142 -0.70 -11.89 -22.84
C THR A 142 -1.19 -10.48 -23.11
N LEU A 143 -0.98 -9.52 -22.20
CA LEU A 143 -1.41 -8.13 -22.35
C LEU A 143 -0.48 -7.38 -23.31
N THR A 144 -1.06 -6.59 -24.20
CA THR A 144 -0.32 -5.86 -25.24
C THR A 144 -0.21 -4.37 -24.97
N ASN A 145 -1.15 -3.80 -24.22
CA ASN A 145 -1.14 -2.39 -23.91
C ASN A 145 -0.15 -2.03 -22.78
N PRO A 146 0.17 -0.74 -22.58
CA PRO A 146 1.00 -0.31 -21.46
C PRO A 146 0.37 -0.62 -20.11
N LEU A 147 1.16 -1.20 -19.23
CA LEU A 147 0.82 -1.49 -17.86
C LEU A 147 1.50 -0.51 -16.90
N ARG A 148 0.87 -0.34 -15.74
CA ARG A 148 1.35 0.50 -14.65
C ARG A 148 1.11 -0.22 -13.33
N LEU A 149 2.13 -0.25 -12.49
CA LEU A 149 2.03 -0.72 -11.11
C LEU A 149 1.70 0.46 -10.21
N ALA A 150 0.75 0.30 -9.31
CA ALA A 150 0.37 1.29 -8.32
C ALA A 150 0.40 0.70 -6.91
N ILE A 151 0.86 1.52 -5.96
CA ILE A 151 0.82 1.25 -4.53
C ILE A 151 0.01 2.37 -3.89
N SER A 152 -1.14 2.03 -3.33
CA SER A 152 -2.08 3.01 -2.79
C SER A 152 -2.27 2.80 -1.29
N ILE A 153 -2.34 3.89 -0.53
CA ILE A 153 -2.72 3.86 0.88
C ILE A 153 -4.10 4.47 1.06
N ASP A 154 -4.97 3.77 1.78
CA ASP A 154 -6.29 4.28 2.17
C ASP A 154 -6.22 4.83 3.60
N LEU A 155 -6.41 6.14 3.74
CA LEU A 155 -6.47 6.82 5.02
C LEU A 155 -7.91 7.18 5.35
N LEU A 156 -8.45 6.55 6.39
CA LEU A 156 -9.77 6.80 6.95
C LEU A 156 -9.62 7.33 8.39
N PRO A 157 -9.29 8.63 8.55
CA PRO A 157 -8.94 9.20 9.84
C PRO A 157 -10.13 9.26 10.80
N TYR A 158 -11.35 9.36 10.29
CA TYR A 158 -12.56 9.39 11.11
C TYR A 158 -13.50 8.24 10.76
N LYS A 159 -14.14 7.67 11.79
CA LYS A 159 -15.26 6.75 11.60
C LYS A 159 -16.55 7.53 11.37
N TYR A 160 -17.41 7.01 10.50
CA TYR A 160 -18.74 7.55 10.23
C TYR A 160 -19.60 7.67 11.52
N SER A 161 -19.40 6.77 12.49
CA SER A 161 -20.10 6.80 13.80
C SER A 161 -19.76 8.00 14.70
N ASN A 162 -18.78 8.83 14.33
CA ASN A 162 -18.47 10.07 15.04
C ASN A 162 -19.38 11.23 14.61
N GLN A 163 -20.16 11.06 13.54
CA GLN A 163 -21.28 11.94 13.17
C GLN A 163 -22.45 11.56 14.07
N GLY A 164 -22.52 12.19 15.24
CA GLY A 164 -23.64 11.97 16.12
C GLY A 164 -24.85 12.78 15.69
N ASP A 165 -26.05 12.19 15.76
CA ASP A 165 -27.32 12.87 15.46
C ASP A 165 -27.64 14.06 16.40
N LYS A 166 -26.80 14.29 17.42
CA LYS A 166 -26.95 15.38 18.40
C LYS A 166 -25.92 16.47 18.15
N ASP A 167 -26.36 17.73 18.19
CA ASP A 167 -25.53 18.95 18.04
C ASP A 167 -24.21 18.93 18.83
N SER A 168 -24.22 18.35 20.03
CA SER A 168 -23.02 18.27 20.89
C SER A 168 -21.95 17.34 20.35
N GLN A 169 -22.34 16.26 19.68
CA GLN A 169 -21.43 15.31 19.06
C GLN A 169 -20.83 15.89 17.78
N GLN A 170 -21.66 16.55 16.96
CA GLN A 170 -21.21 17.28 15.77
C GLN A 170 -20.20 18.39 16.13
N LYS A 171 -20.48 19.23 17.13
CA LYS A 171 -19.53 20.28 17.58
C LYS A 171 -18.22 19.69 18.11
N SER A 172 -18.27 18.57 18.83
CA SER A 172 -17.09 17.88 19.32
C SER A 172 -16.22 17.34 18.17
N PHE A 173 -16.88 16.75 17.16
CA PHE A 173 -16.22 16.30 15.94
C PHE A 173 -15.55 17.46 15.19
N GLU A 174 -16.27 18.53 14.88
CA GLU A 174 -15.73 19.68 14.16
C GLU A 174 -14.55 20.31 14.89
N LYS A 175 -14.60 20.41 16.21
CA LYS A 175 -13.48 20.93 17.02
C LYS A 175 -12.22 20.08 16.88
N LYS A 176 -12.37 18.76 16.73
CA LYS A 176 -11.24 17.83 16.49
C LYS A 176 -10.74 17.96 15.06
N ALA A 177 -11.64 17.86 14.07
CA ALA A 177 -11.29 17.92 12.65
C ALA A 177 -10.66 19.26 12.23
N LYS A 178 -10.99 20.38 12.89
CA LYS A 178 -10.32 21.68 12.68
C LYS A 178 -8.82 21.70 12.97
N ARG A 179 -8.31 20.70 13.69
CA ARG A 179 -6.89 20.56 14.00
C ARG A 179 -6.16 19.66 13.01
N ASP A 180 -6.88 19.07 12.07
CA ASP A 180 -6.34 18.11 11.13
C ASP A 180 -6.12 18.79 9.77
N GLU A 181 -4.99 18.48 9.17
CA GLU A 181 -4.55 19.11 7.94
C GLU A 181 -3.75 18.13 7.08
N ILE A 182 -3.84 18.34 5.78
CA ILE A 182 -2.90 17.78 4.80
C ILE A 182 -2.06 18.93 4.27
N ARG A 183 -0.75 18.74 4.24
CA ARG A 183 0.18 19.63 3.55
C ARG A 183 0.86 18.81 2.46
N ILE A 184 0.84 19.30 1.23
CA ILE A 184 1.55 18.65 0.13
C ILE A 184 2.59 19.58 -0.48
N GLU A 185 3.64 19.00 -1.04
CA GLU A 185 4.60 19.69 -1.88
C GLU A 185 4.48 19.16 -3.31
N LEU A 186 4.17 20.04 -4.25
CA LEU A 186 4.10 19.73 -5.67
C LEU A 186 5.51 19.60 -6.27
N ALA A 187 5.62 19.04 -7.47
CA ALA A 187 6.92 18.91 -8.17
C ALA A 187 7.61 20.26 -8.46
N ASN A 188 6.83 21.35 -8.58
CA ASN A 188 7.33 22.72 -8.72
C ASN A 188 7.72 23.37 -7.38
N ARG A 189 7.70 22.63 -6.26
CA ARG A 189 7.92 23.08 -4.88
C ARG A 189 6.84 24.00 -4.30
N GLU A 190 5.75 24.19 -5.02
CA GLU A 190 4.57 24.85 -4.48
C GLU A 190 3.99 23.99 -3.34
N LYS A 191 3.57 24.66 -2.26
CA LYS A 191 3.02 23.99 -1.08
C LYS A 191 1.54 24.30 -0.99
N LEU A 192 0.73 23.25 -0.97
CA LEU A 192 -0.70 23.36 -0.76
C LEU A 192 -1.06 22.83 0.63
N LYS A 193 -2.08 23.42 1.23
CA LYS A 193 -2.64 23.00 2.51
C LYS A 193 -4.14 22.78 2.33
N PHE A 194 -4.65 21.70 2.91
CA PHE A 194 -6.06 21.35 2.92
C PHE A 194 -6.50 21.06 4.36
N ASP A 195 -7.57 21.71 4.81
CA ASP A 195 -8.15 21.44 6.13
C ASP A 195 -9.19 20.32 6.03
N PHE A 196 -9.31 19.51 7.07
CA PHE A 196 -10.12 18.29 7.00
C PHE A 196 -11.62 18.56 6.83
N LEU A 197 -12.10 19.73 7.27
CA LEU A 197 -13.49 20.16 7.12
C LEU A 197 -13.84 20.69 5.74
N ASP A 198 -12.84 20.97 4.90
CA ASP A 198 -13.09 21.51 3.57
C ASP A 198 -13.65 20.43 2.65
N THR A 199 -14.65 20.82 1.87
CA THR A 199 -15.21 20.01 0.80
C THR A 199 -14.48 20.33 -0.50
N MET A 200 -13.78 19.35 -1.06
CA MET A 200 -13.05 19.54 -2.31
C MET A 200 -12.77 18.23 -3.04
N ASN A 201 -12.52 18.34 -4.34
CA ASN A 201 -11.91 17.30 -5.15
C ASN A 201 -10.38 17.36 -5.06
N LEU A 202 -9.78 16.57 -4.17
CA LEU A 202 -8.33 16.50 -3.98
C LEU A 202 -7.60 16.05 -5.27
N HIS A 203 -8.18 15.11 -6.03
CA HIS A 203 -7.60 14.65 -7.29
C HIS A 203 -7.44 15.79 -8.30
N GLU A 204 -8.47 16.63 -8.48
CA GLU A 204 -8.40 17.79 -9.39
C GLU A 204 -7.38 18.83 -8.92
N LYS A 205 -7.32 19.09 -7.61
CA LYS A 205 -6.35 20.02 -7.02
C LYS A 205 -4.90 19.56 -7.19
N THR A 206 -4.67 18.27 -7.39
CA THR A 206 -3.34 17.67 -7.53
C THR A 206 -3.19 16.85 -8.81
N LYS A 207 -3.88 17.24 -9.90
CA LYS A 207 -3.89 16.46 -11.15
C LYS A 207 -2.49 16.17 -11.71
N ASP A 208 -1.57 17.12 -11.52
CA ASP A 208 -0.18 17.02 -12.00
C ASP A 208 0.73 16.20 -11.06
N GLY A 209 0.18 15.72 -9.93
CA GLY A 209 0.86 14.96 -8.90
C GLY A 209 1.69 15.81 -7.93
N PHE A 210 2.07 15.21 -6.81
CA PHE A 210 2.88 15.81 -5.75
C PHE A 210 4.03 14.89 -5.34
N VAL A 211 5.07 15.45 -4.72
CA VAL A 211 6.27 14.70 -4.32
C VAL A 211 6.25 14.28 -2.86
N SER A 212 5.54 15.02 -2.01
CA SER A 212 5.38 14.66 -0.61
C SER A 212 4.03 15.11 -0.04
N ALA A 213 3.58 14.40 0.98
CA ALA A 213 2.44 14.79 1.80
C ALA A 213 2.76 14.59 3.29
N GLU A 214 2.52 15.61 4.09
CA GLU A 214 2.44 15.52 5.55
C GLU A 214 0.97 15.56 5.95
N ILE A 215 0.49 14.52 6.62
CA ILE A 215 -0.90 14.40 7.08
C ILE A 215 -0.90 14.37 8.59
N ARG A 216 -1.58 15.33 9.21
CA ARG A 216 -1.67 15.45 10.65
C ARG A 216 -3.11 15.22 11.09
N THR A 217 -3.29 14.26 11.99
CA THR A 217 -4.58 13.95 12.59
C THR A 217 -4.53 14.21 14.10
N GLU A 218 -4.28 15.47 14.49
CA GLU A 218 -4.23 15.89 15.89
C GLU A 218 -5.54 15.66 16.65
N GLY A 219 -6.67 15.83 15.96
CA GLY A 219 -8.02 15.53 16.44
C GLY A 219 -8.28 14.04 16.63
N TYR A 220 -7.45 13.18 16.04
CA TYR A 220 -7.60 11.73 16.05
C TYR A 220 -6.27 11.03 16.41
N GLY A 221 -6.00 10.89 17.70
CA GLY A 221 -4.84 10.12 18.19
C GLY A 221 -3.48 10.81 18.03
N GLY A 222 -3.42 12.02 17.46
CA GLY A 222 -2.17 12.78 17.36
C GLY A 222 -1.22 12.29 16.27
N LEU A 223 -1.73 11.58 15.27
CA LEU A 223 -0.90 10.90 14.27
C LEU A 223 -0.28 11.89 13.30
N ARG A 224 0.93 11.56 12.83
CA ARG A 224 1.54 12.21 11.69
C ARG A 224 2.05 11.20 10.68
N TRP A 225 1.61 11.34 9.44
CA TRP A 225 2.13 10.58 8.31
C TRP A 225 2.99 11.49 7.45
N ASN A 226 4.16 11.01 7.04
CA ASN A 226 4.92 11.63 5.95
C ASN A 226 5.02 10.63 4.81
N LEU A 227 4.53 11.04 3.65
CA LEU A 227 4.51 10.25 2.43
C LEU A 227 5.45 10.93 1.46
N THR A 228 6.37 10.19 0.85
CA THR A 228 7.33 10.75 -0.09
C THR A 228 7.48 9.84 -1.29
N ALA A 229 7.43 10.43 -2.48
CA ALA A 229 7.83 9.80 -3.72
C ALA A 229 9.30 10.12 -4.02
N SER A 230 10.02 9.15 -4.57
CA SER A 230 11.34 9.37 -5.13
C SER A 230 11.33 10.41 -6.27
N PRO A 231 12.46 11.08 -6.58
CA PRO A 231 12.49 12.25 -7.48
C PRO A 231 11.93 12.04 -8.90
N LYS A 232 11.88 10.81 -9.41
CA LYS A 232 11.38 10.48 -10.75
C LYS A 232 9.90 10.08 -10.78
N SER A 233 9.30 9.91 -9.61
CA SER A 233 7.93 9.45 -9.43
C SER A 233 7.08 10.51 -8.74
N LYS A 234 5.75 10.34 -8.78
CA LYS A 234 4.81 11.25 -8.13
C LYS A 234 3.75 10.48 -7.35
N LEU A 235 3.19 11.16 -6.38
CA LEU A 235 2.00 10.77 -5.65
C LEU A 235 0.77 11.46 -6.25
N HIS A 236 -0.38 10.81 -6.17
CA HIS A 236 -1.66 11.34 -6.61
C HIS A 236 -2.75 11.00 -5.59
N PHE A 237 -3.73 11.89 -5.42
CA PHE A 237 -4.99 11.51 -4.78
C PHE A 237 -5.84 10.71 -5.77
N GLU A 238 -6.46 9.63 -5.31
CA GLU A 238 -7.34 8.80 -6.15
C GLU A 238 -8.81 9.26 -6.10
N ASP A 239 -9.20 9.99 -5.06
CA ASP A 239 -10.59 10.34 -4.80
C ASP A 239 -11.11 11.40 -5.75
N LYS A 240 -12.17 11.03 -6.47
CA LYS A 240 -12.85 11.91 -7.42
C LYS A 240 -14.11 12.49 -6.78
N GLY A 241 -14.38 13.76 -7.10
CA GLY A 241 -15.58 14.47 -6.67
C GLY A 241 -15.39 15.27 -5.39
N ASP A 242 -16.32 16.18 -5.15
CA ASP A 242 -16.28 17.08 -4.00
C ASP A 242 -16.84 16.38 -2.76
N ARG A 243 -15.99 16.24 -1.74
CA ARG A 243 -16.40 15.74 -0.43
C ARG A 243 -15.51 16.31 0.67
N PRO A 244 -15.98 16.32 1.92
CA PRO A 244 -15.12 16.67 3.04
C PRO A 244 -13.92 15.74 3.15
N VAL A 245 -12.72 16.30 3.36
CA VAL A 245 -11.47 15.52 3.46
C VAL A 245 -11.50 14.52 4.64
N TRP A 246 -12.20 14.85 5.73
CA TRP A 246 -12.35 13.96 6.88
C TRP A 246 -13.07 12.64 6.58
N ASN A 247 -13.78 12.52 5.44
CA ASN A 247 -14.37 11.25 4.97
C ASN A 247 -13.32 10.21 4.53
N GLY A 248 -12.04 10.57 4.62
CA GLY A 248 -10.92 9.76 4.18
C GLY A 248 -10.55 10.04 2.74
N PHE A 249 -9.43 9.47 2.34
CA PHE A 249 -8.83 9.64 1.03
C PHE A 249 -7.79 8.55 0.77
N SER A 250 -7.49 8.34 -0.49
CA SER A 250 -6.47 7.41 -0.96
C SER A 250 -5.37 8.17 -1.70
N ILE A 251 -4.12 7.89 -1.33
CA ILE A 251 -2.94 8.42 -2.00
C ILE A 251 -2.23 7.27 -2.68
N SER A 252 -1.94 7.42 -3.97
CA SER A 252 -1.25 6.42 -4.75
C SER A 252 0.09 6.92 -5.28
N TRP A 253 1.05 6.02 -5.23
CA TRP A 253 2.30 6.08 -5.97
C TRP A 253 2.20 5.09 -7.12
N SER A 254 2.72 5.43 -8.30
CA SER A 254 2.67 4.50 -9.42
C SER A 254 3.87 4.65 -10.34
N VAL A 255 4.22 3.53 -11.00
CA VAL A 255 5.34 3.43 -11.91
C VAL A 255 4.93 2.68 -13.17
N ASN A 256 5.45 3.13 -14.31
CA ASN A 256 5.21 2.48 -15.60
C ASN A 256 6.15 1.30 -15.80
N GLU A 257 5.92 0.53 -16.85
CA GLU A 257 6.85 -0.49 -17.32
C GLU A 257 8.27 0.06 -17.51
N GLY A 258 9.27 -0.76 -17.15
CA GLY A 258 10.68 -0.38 -17.27
C GLY A 258 11.20 0.56 -16.17
N ALA A 259 10.38 0.88 -15.17
CA ALA A 259 10.83 1.58 -13.97
C ALA A 259 11.99 0.84 -13.29
N ASP A 260 12.94 1.62 -12.77
CA ASP A 260 14.08 1.12 -12.00
C ASP A 260 13.71 1.09 -10.51
N PRO A 261 13.52 -0.09 -9.89
CA PRO A 261 13.15 -0.18 -8.48
C PRO A 261 14.19 0.41 -7.53
N ALA A 262 15.44 0.57 -7.95
CA ALA A 262 16.47 1.22 -7.14
C ALA A 262 16.32 2.75 -7.11
N ALA A 263 15.74 3.33 -8.15
CA ALA A 263 15.55 4.77 -8.29
C ALA A 263 14.13 5.22 -7.93
N GLU A 264 13.14 4.34 -8.07
CA GLU A 264 11.72 4.66 -7.89
C GLU A 264 11.18 4.04 -6.59
N LYS A 265 10.77 4.88 -5.64
CA LYS A 265 10.36 4.44 -4.30
C LYS A 265 9.23 5.27 -3.72
N PHE A 266 8.36 4.61 -2.98
CA PHE A 266 7.36 5.20 -2.11
C PHE A 266 7.75 4.97 -0.64
N THR A 267 7.94 6.07 0.10
CA THR A 267 8.27 6.02 1.53
C THR A 267 7.09 6.49 2.36
N ILE A 268 6.77 5.72 3.40
CA ILE A 268 5.71 5.97 4.37
C ILE A 268 6.37 6.03 5.75
N GLU A 269 6.38 7.21 6.35
CA GLU A 269 6.77 7.40 7.74
C GLU A 269 5.55 7.66 8.60
N TYR A 270 5.56 7.09 9.80
CA TYR A 270 4.53 7.30 10.80
C TYR A 270 5.15 7.73 12.14
N LYS A 271 4.63 8.81 12.73
CA LYS A 271 5.12 9.42 13.98
C LYS A 271 3.98 9.76 14.94
#